data_AF-A0A4V2MWI0-F1
#
_entry.id   AF-A0A4V2MWI0-F1
#
_cell.length_a   1.000
_cell.length_b   1.000
_cell.length_c   1.000
_cell.angle_alpha   90.00
_cell.angle_beta   90.00
_cell.angle_gamma   90.00
#
_symmetry.space_group_name_H-M   'P 1'
#
loop_
_entity.id
_entity.type
_entity.pdbx_description
1 polymer ?
#
loop_
_entity_poly.entity_id
_entity_poly.type
_entity_poly.pdbx_seq_one_letter_code
_entity_poly.pdbx_strand_id
1 'polypeptide(L)'
;MSSTIPIQHLDPTAPTPQNTPLTHAPLAAGLSRPTVPDISEDNEEEDATVGGDNLHNAVMGLVQGRLAGLVGRSSGYIESLPVEVKLNVEALKGVQVKQIELQNQYKRECLELEKKYADLQKPLYERRHAIVTGSAKPTSEEIAAGEQQSVKDDPEYTPLEKDGKEPSPDGIPEFWLTALRNHIGISELITDRDAAALKHLIDIRISYLPTNDPKPGFKLSFHFTPNEFFENELLEKTYLYQEEVGYSGDFIYERAIGTEIKWKEDKDLTKEFEIKKQRNKNTNRTRLVRKAHPTESFFNFFSPPIPPEEDAAEELDEEDLDELDEKLEMDYQIGEDIKEKIIPRAVDYFTGKALELEDLDDDEDDYDLDDDDDAFEDEDSESEDDLPARRRAPPKGRGGSNASSNANAEECKQQ
;
A
#
# COMPACT_ATOMS: atom_id res chain seq x y z
N MET A 1 -54.37 -24.99 36.05
CA MET A 1 -53.93 -26.38 35.79
C MET A 1 -52.43 -26.42 35.98
N SER A 2 -52.02 -26.71 37.20
CA SER A 2 -50.62 -26.94 37.59
C SER A 2 -50.32 -28.42 37.36
N SER A 3 -49.18 -28.74 36.74
CA SER A 3 -48.59 -30.08 36.79
C SER A 3 -47.10 -29.97 37.09
N THR A 4 -46.81 -29.96 38.38
CA THR A 4 -45.49 -30.25 38.97
C THR A 4 -45.24 -31.77 38.97
N ILE A 5 -43.96 -32.17 39.13
CA ILE A 5 -43.40 -33.43 39.69
C ILE A 5 -42.53 -34.21 38.67
N PRO A 6 -41.32 -34.72 39.01
CA PRO A 6 -40.30 -34.24 39.97
C PRO A 6 -38.84 -34.42 39.49
N ILE A 7 -37.91 -33.70 40.14
CA ILE A 7 -36.46 -33.93 40.05
C ILE A 7 -36.09 -35.15 40.90
N GLN A 8 -35.46 -36.16 40.30
CA GLN A 8 -34.81 -37.27 41.01
C GLN A 8 -33.30 -37.10 40.99
N HIS A 9 -32.73 -37.05 42.19
CA HIS A 9 -31.31 -36.98 42.49
C HIS A 9 -30.73 -38.40 42.41
N LEU A 10 -29.88 -38.68 41.41
CA LEU A 10 -29.02 -39.86 41.37
C LEU A 10 -27.71 -39.49 40.67
N ASP A 11 -26.66 -39.32 41.48
CA ASP A 11 -25.28 -39.41 41.04
C ASP A 11 -24.88 -40.89 41.05
N PRO A 12 -24.48 -41.43 39.90
CA PRO A 12 -23.27 -42.25 39.91
C PRO A 12 -22.40 -41.97 38.68
N THR A 13 -21.20 -41.47 38.93
CA THR A 13 -19.94 -41.72 38.18
C THR A 13 -20.04 -42.73 37.03
N ALA A 14 -19.77 -42.26 35.81
CA ALA A 14 -19.38 -43.07 34.65
C ALA A 14 -18.43 -42.25 33.74
N PRO A 15 -17.53 -42.90 32.97
CA PRO A 15 -16.09 -42.65 33.03
C PRO A 15 -15.56 -41.76 31.91
N THR A 16 -14.53 -40.96 32.24
CA THR A 16 -13.64 -40.31 31.27
C THR A 16 -12.67 -41.36 30.67
N PRO A 17 -12.52 -41.46 29.34
CA PRO A 17 -11.42 -42.19 28.74
C PRO A 17 -10.14 -41.33 28.89
N GLN A 18 -9.32 -41.75 29.83
CA GLN A 18 -8.00 -41.22 30.11
C GLN A 18 -7.02 -41.88 29.15
N ASN A 19 -6.43 -41.11 28.23
CA ASN A 19 -5.38 -41.61 27.33
C ASN A 19 -4.15 -40.71 27.36
N THR A 20 -3.67 -40.44 28.58
CA THR A 20 -2.30 -39.97 28.82
C THR A 20 -1.53 -41.14 29.41
N PRO A 21 -0.52 -41.71 28.71
CA PRO A 21 0.28 -42.78 29.28
C PRO A 21 1.15 -42.26 30.43
N LEU A 22 0.93 -42.83 31.62
CA LEU A 22 1.75 -42.75 32.81
C LEU A 22 3.00 -43.62 32.65
N THR A 23 3.93 -43.22 31.80
CA THR A 23 5.28 -43.81 31.72
C THR A 23 6.26 -42.79 31.16
N HIS A 24 7.22 -42.34 31.98
CA HIS A 24 8.44 -41.72 31.47
C HIS A 24 9.19 -42.74 30.61
N ALA A 25 9.26 -42.51 29.30
CA ALA A 25 10.13 -43.27 28.41
C ALA A 25 11.59 -42.78 28.59
N PRO A 26 12.58 -43.69 28.63
CA PRO A 26 13.95 -43.37 28.99
C PRO A 26 14.64 -42.56 27.89
N LEU A 27 15.29 -41.47 28.30
CA LEU A 27 16.32 -40.80 27.52
C LEU A 27 17.48 -41.78 27.29
N ALA A 28 17.97 -41.81 26.05
CA ALA A 28 19.09 -42.61 25.50
C ALA A 28 18.75 -44.02 24.98
N ALA A 29 18.45 -44.10 23.68
CA ALA A 29 19.04 -45.08 22.76
C ALA A 29 18.52 -44.86 21.32
N GLY A 30 19.42 -44.48 20.40
CA GLY A 30 19.33 -44.86 18.99
C GLY A 30 18.32 -44.11 18.10
N LEU A 31 18.59 -42.84 17.80
CA LEU A 31 18.14 -42.23 16.54
C LEU A 31 19.36 -42.12 15.61
N SER A 32 19.44 -43.04 14.66
CA SER A 32 20.39 -43.02 13.56
C SER A 32 20.19 -41.77 12.72
N ARG A 33 21.23 -40.93 12.61
CA ARG A 33 21.32 -39.88 11.59
C ARG A 33 21.22 -40.53 10.20
N PRO A 34 20.52 -39.94 9.22
CA PRO A 34 20.66 -40.36 7.83
C PRO A 34 22.09 -40.06 7.38
N THR A 35 22.93 -41.09 7.30
CA THR A 35 24.23 -41.04 6.62
C THR A 35 23.98 -41.06 5.13
N VAL A 36 24.14 -39.89 4.48
CA VAL A 36 24.46 -39.85 3.05
C VAL A 36 25.88 -40.42 2.92
N PRO A 37 26.15 -41.40 2.04
CA PRO A 37 27.53 -41.84 1.80
C PRO A 37 28.32 -40.69 1.17
N ASP A 38 29.53 -40.43 1.69
CA ASP A 38 30.53 -39.63 0.97
C ASP A 38 30.73 -40.22 -0.42
N ILE A 39 30.61 -39.39 -1.46
CA ILE A 39 31.08 -39.74 -2.79
C ILE A 39 32.59 -39.86 -2.69
N SER A 40 33.09 -41.09 -2.79
CA SER A 40 34.51 -41.38 -2.94
C SER A 40 34.99 -40.82 -4.28
N GLU A 41 35.87 -39.84 -4.24
CA GLU A 41 36.82 -39.58 -5.32
C GLU A 41 37.76 -40.78 -5.41
N ASP A 42 37.48 -41.69 -6.33
CA ASP A 42 38.46 -42.64 -6.83
C ASP A 42 38.58 -42.51 -8.35
N ASN A 43 39.84 -42.52 -8.74
CA ASN A 43 40.42 -42.09 -10.00
C ASN A 43 40.31 -43.16 -11.11
N GLU A 44 40.66 -42.76 -12.34
CA GLU A 44 40.83 -43.54 -13.59
C GLU A 44 39.56 -43.61 -14.48
N GLU A 45 39.55 -43.26 -15.78
CA GLU A 45 40.58 -43.31 -16.82
C GLU A 45 40.40 -42.16 -17.84
N GLU A 46 41.51 -41.73 -18.45
CA GLU A 46 41.52 -40.87 -19.63
C GLU A 46 40.79 -41.54 -20.80
N ASP A 47 39.66 -40.98 -21.25
CA ASP A 47 39.22 -41.18 -22.62
C ASP A 47 38.77 -39.86 -23.27
N ALA A 48 39.55 -39.46 -24.28
CA ALA A 48 39.44 -38.19 -24.95
C ALA A 48 38.19 -38.10 -25.82
N THR A 49 37.24 -37.25 -25.45
CA THR A 49 36.26 -36.67 -26.40
C THR A 49 36.29 -35.14 -26.32
N VAL A 50 37.34 -34.57 -26.90
CA VAL A 50 37.47 -33.13 -27.18
C VAL A 50 36.38 -32.72 -28.17
N GLY A 51 35.45 -31.85 -27.75
CA GLY A 51 34.64 -31.09 -28.72
C GLY A 51 33.29 -30.50 -28.28
N GLY A 52 32.73 -30.83 -27.12
CA GLY A 52 31.37 -30.39 -26.73
C GLY A 52 31.30 -29.21 -25.77
N ASP A 53 32.12 -29.22 -24.71
CA ASP A 53 31.90 -28.35 -23.55
C ASP A 53 32.33 -26.90 -23.76
N ASN A 54 33.37 -26.65 -24.55
CA ASN A 54 33.83 -25.30 -24.81
C ASN A 54 32.84 -24.50 -25.67
N LEU A 55 32.10 -25.17 -26.57
CA LEU A 55 31.06 -24.50 -27.35
C LEU A 55 29.81 -24.25 -26.52
N HIS A 56 29.44 -25.21 -25.65
CA HIS A 56 28.30 -25.03 -24.73
C HIS A 56 28.57 -23.89 -23.74
N ASN A 57 29.74 -23.88 -23.10
CA ASN A 57 30.15 -22.82 -22.18
C ASN A 57 30.36 -21.47 -22.88
N ALA A 58 30.88 -21.45 -24.11
CA ALA A 58 31.01 -20.22 -24.90
C ALA A 58 29.65 -19.67 -25.35
N VAL A 59 28.71 -20.53 -25.73
CA VAL A 59 27.33 -20.12 -26.05
C VAL A 59 26.63 -19.63 -24.79
N MET A 60 26.83 -20.27 -23.64
CA MET A 60 26.25 -19.86 -22.36
C MET A 60 26.81 -18.51 -21.88
N GLY A 61 28.12 -18.27 -22.06
CA GLY A 61 28.75 -16.97 -21.79
C GLY A 61 28.31 -15.85 -22.75
N LEU A 62 28.11 -16.17 -24.03
CA LEU A 62 27.52 -15.23 -25.02
C LEU A 62 26.05 -14.92 -24.74
N VAL A 63 25.30 -15.89 -24.21
CA VAL A 63 23.90 -15.74 -23.80
C VAL A 63 23.83 -14.88 -22.53
N GLN A 64 24.66 -15.13 -21.53
CA GLN A 64 24.74 -14.32 -20.30
C GLN A 64 25.16 -12.87 -20.58
N GLY A 65 26.17 -12.65 -21.44
CA GLY A 65 26.63 -11.31 -21.81
C GLY A 65 25.63 -10.50 -22.65
N ARG A 66 24.76 -11.16 -23.42
CA ARG A 66 23.63 -10.48 -24.10
C ARG A 66 22.48 -10.23 -23.12
N LEU A 67 22.09 -11.20 -22.31
CA LEU A 67 20.99 -11.07 -21.34
C LEU A 67 21.13 -9.89 -20.38
N ALA A 68 22.37 -9.53 -20.00
CA ALA A 68 22.65 -8.40 -19.11
C ALA A 68 22.29 -7.01 -19.69
N GLY A 69 22.21 -6.86 -21.02
CA GLY A 69 21.87 -5.59 -21.68
C GLY A 69 20.44 -5.50 -22.19
N LEU A 70 19.56 -6.38 -21.71
CA LEU A 70 18.34 -6.78 -22.42
C LEU A 70 17.03 -6.63 -21.65
N VAL A 71 17.05 -5.93 -20.52
CA VAL A 71 15.83 -5.45 -19.89
C VAL A 71 15.07 -4.58 -20.90
N GLY A 72 13.90 -5.04 -21.36
CA GLY A 72 13.01 -4.29 -22.24
C GLY A 72 13.26 -4.39 -23.76
N ARG A 73 14.16 -5.25 -24.26
CA ARG A 73 14.32 -5.48 -25.72
C ARG A 73 14.29 -6.98 -26.06
N SER A 74 13.88 -7.36 -27.27
CA SER A 74 14.07 -8.73 -27.71
C SER A 74 15.54 -8.94 -28.02
N SER A 75 16.13 -10.01 -27.50
CA SER A 75 17.58 -10.21 -27.52
C SER A 75 18.19 -10.51 -28.87
N GLY A 76 17.37 -10.61 -29.92
CA GLY A 76 17.73 -11.24 -31.18
C GLY A 76 18.05 -12.74 -31.04
N TYR A 77 18.32 -13.21 -29.81
CA TYR A 77 18.70 -14.56 -29.49
C TYR A 77 17.51 -15.49 -29.70
N ILE A 78 16.34 -15.14 -29.18
CA ILE A 78 15.11 -15.92 -29.37
C ILE A 78 14.81 -16.04 -30.88
N GLU A 79 14.99 -14.97 -31.64
CA GLU A 79 14.80 -14.93 -33.10
C GLU A 79 15.86 -15.76 -33.86
N SER A 80 17.07 -15.89 -33.31
CA SER A 80 18.16 -16.70 -33.87
C SER A 80 18.02 -18.20 -33.60
N LEU A 81 17.14 -18.62 -32.67
CA LEU A 81 16.96 -20.02 -32.34
C LEU A 81 16.38 -20.83 -33.52
N PRO A 82 16.80 -22.10 -33.69
CA PRO A 82 16.17 -23.04 -34.62
C PRO A 82 14.68 -23.22 -34.34
N VAL A 83 13.90 -23.55 -35.37
CA VAL A 83 12.44 -23.70 -35.26
C VAL A 83 12.07 -24.77 -34.25
N GLU A 84 12.82 -25.86 -34.19
CA GLU A 84 12.63 -26.96 -33.25
C GLU A 84 12.72 -26.48 -31.80
N VAL A 85 13.65 -25.56 -31.50
CA VAL A 85 13.81 -24.98 -30.17
C VAL A 85 12.72 -23.96 -29.88
N LYS A 86 12.32 -23.14 -30.87
CA LYS A 86 11.19 -22.21 -30.75
C LYS A 86 9.88 -22.93 -30.47
N LEU A 87 9.65 -24.11 -31.07
CA LEU A 87 8.49 -24.95 -30.75
C LEU A 87 8.48 -25.38 -29.29
N ASN A 88 9.64 -25.64 -28.68
CA ASN A 88 9.73 -25.91 -27.24
C ASN A 88 9.38 -24.66 -26.41
N VAL A 89 9.81 -23.46 -26.84
CA VAL A 89 9.44 -22.21 -26.17
C VAL A 89 7.93 -21.97 -26.25
N GLU A 90 7.30 -22.20 -27.40
CA GLU A 90 5.84 -22.13 -27.54
C GLU A 90 5.12 -23.17 -26.68
N ALA A 91 5.66 -24.39 -26.57
CA ALA A 91 5.15 -25.39 -25.65
C ALA A 91 5.25 -24.95 -24.18
N LEU A 92 6.36 -24.32 -23.78
CA LEU A 92 6.53 -23.75 -22.44
C LEU A 92 5.57 -22.61 -22.16
N LYS A 93 5.30 -21.72 -23.13
CA LYS A 93 4.24 -20.70 -23.01
C LYS A 93 2.87 -21.35 -22.78
N GLY A 94 2.57 -22.46 -23.45
CA GLY A 94 1.35 -23.23 -23.20
C GLY A 94 1.28 -23.84 -21.80
N VAL A 95 2.42 -24.23 -21.20
CA VAL A 95 2.49 -24.64 -19.78
C VAL A 95 2.28 -23.43 -18.86
N GLN A 96 2.87 -22.28 -19.18
CA GLN A 96 2.70 -21.04 -18.44
C GLN A 96 1.24 -20.61 -18.37
N VAL A 97 0.46 -20.75 -19.45
CA VAL A 97 -0.99 -20.48 -19.45
C VAL A 97 -1.71 -21.29 -18.38
N LYS A 98 -1.41 -22.59 -18.26
CA LYS A 98 -2.02 -23.45 -17.21
C LYS A 98 -1.60 -23.04 -15.80
N GLN A 99 -0.36 -22.55 -15.64
CA GLN A 99 0.10 -22.03 -14.36
C GLN A 99 -0.65 -20.75 -13.98
N ILE A 100 -0.88 -19.85 -14.93
CA ILE A 100 -1.67 -18.62 -14.75
C ILE A 100 -3.12 -18.97 -14.41
N GLU A 101 -3.74 -19.93 -15.10
CA GLU A 101 -5.09 -20.43 -14.77
C GLU A 101 -5.17 -20.91 -13.31
N LEU A 102 -4.17 -21.66 -12.84
CA LEU A 102 -4.12 -22.14 -11.46
C LEU A 102 -3.91 -21.00 -10.45
N GLN A 103 -3.05 -20.02 -10.77
CA GLN A 103 -2.84 -18.82 -9.94
C GLN A 103 -4.11 -17.99 -9.83
N ASN A 104 -4.83 -17.79 -10.94
CA ASN A 104 -6.14 -17.15 -10.97
C ASN A 104 -7.13 -17.86 -10.03
N GLN A 105 -7.19 -19.20 -10.08
CA GLN A 105 -8.04 -19.97 -9.19
C GLN A 105 -7.65 -19.76 -7.72
N TYR A 106 -6.36 -19.87 -7.40
CA TYR A 106 -5.85 -19.67 -6.04
C TYR A 106 -6.27 -18.30 -5.47
N LYS A 107 -6.11 -17.23 -6.25
CA LYS A 107 -6.44 -15.87 -5.81
C LYS A 107 -7.94 -15.64 -5.65
N ARG A 108 -8.77 -16.28 -6.49
CA ARG A 108 -10.22 -16.29 -6.28
C ARG A 108 -10.60 -16.99 -4.98
N GLU A 109 -9.97 -18.13 -4.66
CA GLU A 109 -10.18 -18.83 -3.39
C GLU A 109 -9.70 -18.00 -2.18
N CYS A 110 -8.57 -17.28 -2.30
CA CYS A 110 -8.13 -16.31 -1.29
C CYS A 110 -9.17 -15.22 -1.04
N LEU A 111 -9.73 -14.62 -2.10
CA LEU A 111 -10.78 -13.60 -1.97
C LEU A 111 -12.05 -14.14 -1.30
N GLU A 112 -12.44 -15.39 -1.58
CA GLU A 112 -13.55 -16.04 -0.89
C GLU A 112 -13.26 -16.27 0.60
N LEU A 113 -12.01 -16.59 0.94
CA LEU A 113 -11.57 -16.74 2.32
C LEU A 113 -11.58 -15.40 3.06
N GLU A 114 -11.08 -14.33 2.43
CA GLU A 114 -11.13 -12.97 2.96
C GLU A 114 -12.57 -12.54 3.24
N LYS A 115 -13.48 -12.77 2.29
CA LYS A 115 -14.93 -12.50 2.47
C LYS A 115 -15.49 -13.22 3.69
N LYS A 116 -15.16 -14.51 3.87
CA LYS A 116 -15.59 -15.31 5.02
C LYS A 116 -15.08 -14.73 6.34
N TYR A 117 -13.81 -14.33 6.43
CA TYR A 117 -13.27 -13.76 7.67
C TYR A 117 -13.74 -12.34 7.92
N ALA A 118 -13.99 -11.55 6.87
CA ALA A 118 -14.64 -10.25 7.00
C ALA A 118 -16.01 -10.38 7.67
N ASP A 119 -16.81 -11.40 7.29
CA ASP A 119 -18.09 -11.68 7.95
C ASP A 119 -17.95 -12.04 9.43
N LEU A 120 -16.89 -12.77 9.80
CA LEU A 120 -16.59 -13.12 11.19
C LEU A 120 -16.09 -11.90 12.00
N GLN A 121 -15.42 -10.95 11.35
CA GLN A 121 -14.95 -9.71 11.98
C GLN A 121 -16.05 -8.65 12.15
N LYS A 122 -17.09 -8.65 11.31
CA LYS A 122 -18.23 -7.71 11.40
C LYS A 122 -18.77 -7.48 12.82
N PRO A 123 -19.11 -8.51 13.63
CA PRO A 123 -19.61 -8.27 14.99
C PRO A 123 -18.59 -7.58 15.91
N LEU A 124 -17.28 -7.78 15.68
CA LEU A 124 -16.23 -7.10 16.43
C LEU A 124 -16.14 -5.62 16.05
N TYR A 125 -16.24 -5.30 14.75
CA TYR A 125 -16.29 -3.92 14.27
C TYR A 125 -17.57 -3.20 14.70
N GLU A 126 -18.72 -3.87 14.68
CA GLU A 126 -19.97 -3.34 15.25
C GLU A 126 -19.83 -3.08 16.75
N ARG A 127 -19.18 -3.98 17.49
CA ARG A 127 -18.91 -3.77 18.92
C ARG A 127 -17.98 -2.58 19.16
N ARG A 128 -16.91 -2.43 18.37
CA ARG A 128 -16.01 -1.26 18.40
C ARG A 128 -16.79 0.02 18.13
N HIS A 129 -17.57 0.06 17.06
CA HIS A 129 -18.40 1.21 16.70
C HIS A 129 -19.35 1.60 17.84
N ALA A 130 -19.97 0.61 18.50
CA ALA A 130 -20.87 0.87 19.61
C ALA A 130 -20.19 1.52 20.82
N ILE A 131 -18.94 1.14 21.10
CA ILE A 131 -18.11 1.74 22.16
C ILE A 131 -17.64 3.14 21.75
N VAL A 132 -17.11 3.29 20.53
CA VAL A 132 -16.60 4.56 20.00
C VAL A 132 -17.69 5.63 19.96
N THR A 133 -18.92 5.28 19.61
CA THR A 133 -20.07 6.21 19.57
C THR A 133 -20.78 6.38 20.92
N GLY A 134 -20.43 5.59 21.93
CA GLY A 134 -21.11 5.61 23.23
C GLY A 134 -22.50 4.95 23.25
N SER A 135 -22.94 4.35 22.14
CA SER A 135 -24.25 3.66 22.07
C SER A 135 -24.33 2.41 22.95
N ALA A 136 -23.19 1.82 23.31
CA ALA A 136 -23.10 0.77 24.33
C ALA A 136 -21.92 0.99 25.27
N LYS A 137 -22.13 0.79 26.57
CA LYS A 137 -21.05 0.84 27.56
C LYS A 137 -20.09 -0.35 27.39
N PRO A 138 -18.78 -0.16 27.60
CA PRO A 138 -17.83 -1.25 27.74
C PRO A 138 -18.19 -2.14 28.94
N THR A 139 -17.99 -3.44 28.78
CA THR A 139 -18.18 -4.43 29.84
C THR A 139 -16.93 -4.52 30.71
N SER A 140 -17.07 -5.00 31.95
CA SER A 140 -15.93 -5.23 32.85
C SER A 140 -14.94 -6.25 32.29
N GLU A 141 -15.42 -7.23 31.51
CA GLU A 141 -14.58 -8.25 30.86
C GLU A 141 -13.71 -7.63 29.75
N GLU A 142 -14.30 -6.79 28.91
CA GLU A 142 -13.56 -6.07 27.84
C GLU A 142 -12.48 -5.15 28.42
N ILE A 143 -12.80 -4.43 29.50
CA ILE A 143 -11.83 -3.56 30.19
C ILE A 143 -10.69 -4.40 30.78
N ALA A 144 -11.00 -5.52 31.44
CA ALA A 144 -9.99 -6.39 32.02
C ALA A 144 -9.09 -7.02 30.95
N ALA A 145 -9.65 -7.41 29.80
CA ALA A 145 -8.88 -7.91 28.67
C ALA A 145 -7.98 -6.81 28.06
N GLY A 146 -8.48 -5.58 27.94
CA GLY A 146 -7.72 -4.43 27.49
C GLY A 146 -6.53 -4.12 28.40
N GLU A 147 -6.74 -4.08 29.72
CA GLU A 147 -5.65 -3.86 30.69
C GLU A 147 -4.59 -4.97 30.64
N GLN A 148 -5.00 -6.23 30.43
CA GLN A 148 -4.03 -7.32 30.24
C GLN A 148 -3.18 -7.11 28.98
N GLN A 149 -3.74 -6.52 27.92
CA GLN A 149 -2.98 -6.18 26.73
C GLN A 149 -2.06 -4.99 27.01
N SER A 150 -2.52 -3.95 27.68
CA SER A 150 -1.69 -2.80 28.05
C SER A 150 -0.48 -3.19 28.91
N VAL A 151 -0.64 -4.14 29.84
CA VAL A 151 0.50 -4.67 30.64
C VAL A 151 1.50 -5.46 29.81
N LYS A 152 1.06 -6.14 28.74
CA LYS A 152 1.97 -6.83 27.82
C LYS A 152 2.74 -5.85 26.95
N ASP A 153 2.08 -4.78 26.53
CA ASP A 153 2.66 -3.76 25.67
C ASP A 153 3.61 -2.84 26.44
N ASP A 154 3.24 -2.47 27.66
CA ASP A 154 4.04 -1.64 28.56
C ASP A 154 4.11 -2.29 29.96
N PRO A 155 5.26 -2.87 30.35
CA PRO A 155 5.46 -3.47 31.67
C PRO A 155 5.31 -2.49 32.84
N GLU A 156 5.43 -1.18 32.60
CA GLU A 156 5.23 -0.13 33.60
C GLU A 156 3.78 0.38 33.64
N TYR A 157 2.88 -0.17 32.82
CA TYR A 157 1.48 0.23 32.77
C TYR A 157 0.82 0.13 34.14
N THR A 158 0.31 1.27 34.62
CA THR A 158 -0.50 1.34 35.84
C THR A 158 -1.99 1.20 35.50
N PRO A 159 -2.71 0.20 36.04
CA PRO A 159 -4.14 0.04 35.82
C PRO A 159 -4.93 1.29 36.22
N LEU A 160 -6.00 1.57 35.46
CA LEU A 160 -6.83 2.75 35.67
C LEU A 160 -7.59 2.68 37.02
N GLU A 161 -7.78 3.84 37.66
CA GLU A 161 -8.60 3.94 38.87
C GLU A 161 -10.09 3.67 38.57
N LYS A 162 -10.63 2.57 39.11
CA LYS A 162 -12.03 2.15 38.91
C LYS A 162 -12.98 2.63 40.01
N ASP A 163 -12.48 3.28 41.06
CA ASP A 163 -13.28 3.66 42.23
C ASP A 163 -14.26 4.80 41.90
N GLY A 164 -15.51 4.41 41.60
CA GLY A 164 -16.63 5.33 41.38
C GLY A 164 -16.67 6.02 40.01
N LYS A 165 -15.74 5.68 39.10
CA LYS A 165 -15.68 6.21 37.73
C LYS A 165 -16.22 5.15 36.76
N GLU A 166 -17.32 5.45 36.09
CA GLU A 166 -17.85 4.63 35.00
C GLU A 166 -17.29 5.10 33.65
N PRO A 167 -17.21 4.23 32.62
CA PRO A 167 -16.92 4.64 31.26
C PRO A 167 -17.86 5.76 30.79
N SER A 168 -17.31 6.74 30.07
CA SER A 168 -18.06 7.87 29.53
C SER A 168 -19.25 7.39 28.70
N PRO A 169 -20.46 7.98 28.85
CA PRO A 169 -21.61 7.65 28.03
C PRO A 169 -21.50 8.20 26.60
N ASP A 170 -20.63 9.19 26.35
CA ASP A 170 -20.54 9.91 25.07
C ASP A 170 -19.55 9.25 24.07
N GLY A 171 -18.99 8.09 24.41
CA GLY A 171 -18.03 7.38 23.57
C GLY A 171 -16.63 8.01 23.57
N ILE A 172 -15.91 7.84 22.45
CA ILE A 172 -14.53 8.30 22.24
C ILE A 172 -14.55 9.42 21.18
N PRO A 173 -14.34 10.68 21.57
CA PRO A 173 -14.32 11.81 20.64
C PRO A 173 -13.21 11.68 19.61
N GLU A 174 -13.51 12.09 18.37
CA GLU A 174 -12.52 12.24 17.28
C GLU A 174 -11.71 10.96 16.97
N PHE A 175 -12.23 9.77 17.35
CA PHE A 175 -11.52 8.50 17.23
C PHE A 175 -10.91 8.26 15.83
N TRP A 176 -11.74 8.34 14.79
CA TRP A 176 -11.28 8.10 13.42
C TRP A 176 -10.40 9.21 12.87
N LEU A 177 -10.66 10.47 13.23
CA LEU A 177 -9.79 11.58 12.84
C LEU A 177 -8.37 11.40 13.41
N THR A 178 -8.27 11.06 14.70
CA THR A 178 -6.99 10.79 15.35
C THR A 178 -6.31 9.58 14.74
N ALA A 179 -7.03 8.48 14.52
CA ALA A 179 -6.46 7.29 13.88
C ALA A 179 -5.92 7.58 12.46
N LEU A 180 -6.66 8.31 11.63
CA LEU A 180 -6.23 8.67 10.28
C LEU A 180 -5.04 9.66 10.29
N ARG A 181 -4.98 10.59 11.25
CA ARG A 181 -3.86 11.52 11.40
C ARG A 181 -2.57 10.86 11.89
N ASN A 182 -2.67 9.74 12.58
CA ASN A 182 -1.50 8.98 13.03
C ASN A 182 -0.95 8.02 11.97
N HIS A 183 -1.58 7.93 10.80
CA HIS A 183 -1.02 7.16 9.68
C HIS A 183 -0.23 8.09 8.76
N ILE A 184 1.03 7.75 8.50
CA ILE A 184 2.01 8.60 7.81
C ILE A 184 1.44 9.13 6.49
N GLY A 185 1.09 8.24 5.55
CA GLY A 185 0.60 8.65 4.22
C GLY A 185 -0.80 9.30 4.20
N ILE A 186 -1.65 9.03 5.19
CA ILE A 186 -3.02 9.60 5.21
C ILE A 186 -2.99 10.98 5.87
N SER A 187 -2.10 11.19 6.83
CA SER A 187 -1.94 12.45 7.55
C SER A 187 -1.62 13.61 6.62
N GLU A 188 -0.80 13.38 5.59
CA GLU A 188 -0.40 14.37 4.58
C GLU A 188 -1.57 14.87 3.73
N LEU A 189 -2.59 14.02 3.55
CA LEU A 189 -3.81 14.38 2.81
C LEU A 189 -4.79 15.20 3.66
N ILE A 190 -4.70 15.15 4.99
CA ILE A 190 -5.66 15.78 5.89
C ILE A 190 -5.23 17.21 6.22
N THR A 191 -5.93 18.18 5.62
CA THR A 191 -5.75 19.60 5.99
C THR A 191 -6.51 19.95 7.27
N ASP A 192 -6.18 21.09 7.90
CA ASP A 192 -6.91 21.58 9.08
C ASP A 192 -8.39 21.89 8.79
N ARG A 193 -8.72 22.22 7.54
CA ARG A 193 -10.12 22.42 7.12
C ARG A 193 -10.87 21.09 7.06
N ASP A 194 -10.21 20.03 6.60
CA ASP A 194 -10.78 18.68 6.53
C ASP A 194 -10.98 18.08 7.92
N ALA A 195 -10.07 18.35 8.85
CA ALA A 195 -10.18 17.89 10.23
C ALA A 195 -11.52 18.29 10.88
N ALA A 196 -12.03 19.49 10.58
CA ALA A 196 -13.32 19.95 11.10
C ALA A 196 -14.49 19.08 10.61
N ALA A 197 -14.46 18.60 9.36
CA ALA A 197 -15.46 17.68 8.83
C ALA A 197 -15.23 16.24 9.32
N LEU A 198 -13.97 15.79 9.42
CA LEU A 198 -13.59 14.45 9.88
C LEU A 198 -13.90 14.21 11.36
N LYS A 199 -14.06 15.25 12.19
CA LYS A 199 -14.63 15.12 13.55
C LYS A 199 -16.00 14.44 13.58
N HIS A 200 -16.74 14.50 12.46
CA HIS A 200 -18.06 13.90 12.33
C HIS A 200 -18.02 12.45 11.83
N LEU A 201 -16.84 11.90 11.50
CA LEU A 201 -16.65 10.52 11.06
C LEU A 201 -16.78 9.56 12.25
N ILE A 202 -17.77 8.68 12.19
CA ILE A 202 -18.12 7.75 13.29
C ILE A 202 -17.78 6.29 12.99
N ASP A 203 -17.62 5.93 11.72
CA ASP A 203 -17.23 4.57 11.34
C ASP A 203 -16.58 4.54 9.96
N ILE A 204 -15.63 3.62 9.79
CA ILE A 204 -15.06 3.24 8.50
C ILE A 204 -15.23 1.72 8.38
N ARG A 205 -15.90 1.29 7.32
CA ARG A 205 -16.19 -0.13 7.05
C ARG A 205 -15.65 -0.56 5.71
N ILE A 206 -15.27 -1.82 5.64
CA ILE A 206 -14.97 -2.52 4.40
C ILE A 206 -16.11 -3.48 4.05
N SER A 207 -16.44 -3.55 2.76
CA SER A 207 -17.28 -4.58 2.19
C SER A 207 -16.70 -5.04 0.87
N TYR A 208 -16.65 -6.34 0.63
CA TYR A 208 -16.25 -6.89 -0.65
C TYR A 208 -17.42 -6.89 -1.63
N LEU A 209 -17.13 -6.67 -2.91
CA LEU A 209 -18.14 -6.76 -3.94
C LEU A 209 -18.66 -8.21 -4.04
N PRO A 210 -19.97 -8.40 -4.17
CA PRO A 210 -20.55 -9.73 -4.20
C PRO A 210 -20.11 -10.49 -5.46
N THR A 211 -19.99 -11.80 -5.35
CA THR A 211 -19.37 -12.66 -6.38
C THR A 211 -20.15 -12.70 -7.71
N ASN A 212 -21.36 -12.15 -7.73
CA ASN A 212 -22.19 -12.00 -8.94
C ASN A 212 -21.88 -10.73 -9.74
N ASP A 213 -21.10 -9.80 -9.20
CA ASP A 213 -20.61 -8.67 -9.98
C ASP A 213 -19.55 -9.15 -10.98
N PRO A 214 -19.50 -8.54 -12.18
CA PRO A 214 -18.60 -8.98 -13.24
C PRO A 214 -17.12 -8.80 -12.90
N LYS A 215 -16.79 -7.98 -11.88
CA LYS A 215 -15.42 -7.67 -11.49
C LYS A 215 -15.27 -7.79 -9.97
N PRO A 216 -14.21 -8.45 -9.47
CA PRO A 216 -13.93 -8.46 -8.05
C PRO A 216 -13.49 -7.07 -7.59
N GLY A 217 -13.56 -6.83 -6.28
CA GLY A 217 -13.22 -5.54 -5.71
C GLY A 217 -13.72 -5.39 -4.28
N PHE A 218 -13.44 -4.24 -3.69
CA PHE A 218 -13.90 -3.88 -2.35
C PHE A 218 -14.38 -2.44 -2.31
N LYS A 219 -15.14 -2.13 -1.28
CA LYS A 219 -15.72 -0.82 -1.03
C LYS A 219 -15.47 -0.40 0.41
N LEU A 220 -14.92 0.79 0.55
CA LEU A 220 -14.76 1.51 1.80
C LEU A 220 -15.97 2.43 2.01
N SER A 221 -16.57 2.36 3.18
CA SER A 221 -17.78 3.10 3.56
C SER A 221 -17.47 3.95 4.79
N PHE A 222 -17.51 5.27 4.62
CA PHE A 222 -17.23 6.28 5.65
C PHE A 222 -18.55 6.86 6.15
N HIS A 223 -18.88 6.59 7.40
CA HIS A 223 -20.14 7.01 8.02
C HIS A 223 -19.95 8.31 8.78
N PHE A 224 -20.72 9.33 8.41
CA PHE A 224 -20.69 10.65 9.03
C PHE A 224 -21.98 10.94 9.77
N THR A 225 -21.85 11.62 10.90
CA THR A 225 -23.00 12.28 11.53
C THR A 225 -23.41 13.52 10.72
N PRO A 226 -24.67 13.98 10.86
CA PRO A 226 -25.11 15.25 10.27
C PRO A 226 -24.15 16.38 10.67
N ASN A 227 -23.54 17.02 9.67
CA ASN A 227 -22.48 18.00 9.86
C ASN A 227 -22.76 19.29 9.08
N GLU A 228 -21.94 20.33 9.26
CA GLU A 228 -22.13 21.62 8.59
C GLU A 228 -21.56 21.70 7.17
N PHE A 229 -20.84 20.66 6.71
CA PHE A 229 -20.06 20.70 5.48
C PHE A 229 -20.81 20.12 4.28
N PHE A 230 -21.43 18.95 4.45
CA PHE A 230 -22.14 18.24 3.38
C PHE A 230 -23.40 17.53 3.90
N GLU A 231 -24.25 17.09 2.97
CA GLU A 231 -25.51 16.39 3.28
C GLU A 231 -25.35 14.87 3.38
N ASN A 232 -24.28 14.30 2.84
CA ASN A 232 -24.04 12.86 2.84
C ASN A 232 -23.83 12.33 4.27
N GLU A 233 -24.58 11.31 4.66
CA GLU A 233 -24.32 10.52 5.88
C GLU A 233 -23.33 9.38 5.61
N LEU A 234 -23.14 9.02 4.34
CA LEU A 234 -22.28 7.95 3.89
C LEU A 234 -21.52 8.41 2.65
N LEU A 235 -20.19 8.34 2.71
CA LEU A 235 -19.30 8.49 1.55
C LEU A 235 -18.67 7.14 1.27
N GLU A 236 -18.73 6.70 0.02
CA GLU A 236 -18.20 5.40 -0.39
C GLU A 236 -17.08 5.57 -1.42
N LYS A 237 -16.08 4.69 -1.33
CA LYS A 237 -14.99 4.55 -2.30
C LYS A 237 -14.90 3.08 -2.68
N THR A 238 -15.05 2.78 -3.96
CA THR A 238 -15.04 1.41 -4.50
C THR A 238 -13.81 1.23 -5.38
N TYR A 239 -13.06 0.16 -5.13
CA TYR A 239 -11.95 -0.26 -5.97
C TYR A 239 -12.33 -1.51 -6.73
N LEU A 240 -12.16 -1.47 -8.05
CA LEU A 240 -12.43 -2.60 -8.93
C LEU A 240 -11.11 -3.21 -9.39
N TYR A 241 -11.02 -4.52 -9.28
CA TYR A 241 -9.92 -5.31 -9.80
C TYR A 241 -10.22 -5.78 -11.23
N GLN A 242 -9.17 -6.04 -11.98
CA GLN A 242 -9.24 -6.76 -13.25
C GLN A 242 -9.71 -8.21 -13.03
N GLU A 243 -10.21 -8.86 -14.08
CA GLU A 243 -10.71 -10.25 -13.99
C GLU A 243 -9.57 -11.27 -13.84
N GLU A 244 -8.43 -10.99 -14.47
CA GLU A 244 -7.23 -11.81 -14.44
C GLU A 244 -6.21 -11.20 -13.49
N VAL A 245 -5.47 -12.08 -12.78
CA VAL A 245 -4.34 -11.65 -11.95
C VAL A 245 -3.21 -11.13 -12.84
N GLY A 246 -2.47 -10.17 -12.30
CA GLY A 246 -1.30 -9.62 -12.97
C GLY A 246 -0.16 -10.60 -13.08
N TYR A 247 0.93 -10.13 -13.68
CA TYR A 247 2.15 -10.91 -13.84
C TYR A 247 2.72 -11.42 -12.49
N SER A 248 2.58 -10.65 -11.41
CA SER A 248 2.99 -11.06 -10.05
C SER A 248 2.09 -12.16 -9.45
N GLY A 249 0.92 -12.40 -10.04
CA GLY A 249 -0.11 -13.26 -9.50
C GLY A 249 -1.08 -12.56 -8.55
N ASP A 250 -1.01 -11.23 -8.38
CA ASP A 250 -1.96 -10.46 -7.55
C ASP A 250 -3.08 -9.82 -8.37
N PHE A 251 -4.16 -9.42 -7.71
CA PHE A 251 -5.21 -8.63 -8.37
C PHE A 251 -4.64 -7.27 -8.79
N ILE A 252 -4.85 -6.89 -10.04
CA ILE A 252 -4.49 -5.55 -10.54
C ILE A 252 -5.71 -4.64 -10.38
N TYR A 253 -5.49 -3.40 -9.94
CA TYR A 253 -6.51 -2.36 -9.96
C TYR A 253 -6.88 -1.95 -11.39
N GLU A 254 -8.17 -1.93 -11.69
CA GLU A 254 -8.67 -1.39 -12.95
C GLU A 254 -9.03 0.09 -12.80
N ARG A 255 -9.85 0.42 -11.80
CA ARG A 255 -10.28 1.78 -11.53
C ARG A 255 -10.82 1.94 -10.12
N ALA A 256 -10.78 3.17 -9.65
CA ALA A 256 -11.46 3.62 -8.46
C ALA A 256 -12.75 4.40 -8.79
N ILE A 257 -13.79 4.22 -7.98
CA ILE A 257 -15.07 4.93 -8.09
C ILE A 257 -15.36 5.57 -6.73
N GLY A 258 -15.35 6.89 -6.68
CA GLY A 258 -15.70 7.65 -5.49
C GLY A 258 -17.17 8.10 -5.45
N THR A 259 -17.55 8.74 -4.35
CA THR A 259 -18.90 9.28 -4.14
C THR A 259 -18.90 10.79 -4.32
N GLU A 260 -19.85 11.30 -5.11
CA GLU A 260 -20.07 12.74 -5.22
C GLU A 260 -20.54 13.33 -3.87
N ILE A 261 -19.75 14.28 -3.35
CA ILE A 261 -20.04 14.96 -2.08
C ILE A 261 -21.00 16.13 -2.35
N LYS A 262 -22.15 16.10 -1.67
CA LYS A 262 -23.17 17.15 -1.70
C LYS A 262 -22.82 18.24 -0.71
N TRP A 263 -21.84 19.06 -1.09
CA TRP A 263 -21.38 20.20 -0.29
C TRP A 263 -22.50 21.21 -0.03
N LYS A 264 -22.57 21.68 1.21
CA LYS A 264 -23.42 22.80 1.61
C LYS A 264 -22.85 24.11 1.09
N GLU A 265 -23.67 25.15 1.06
CA GLU A 265 -23.29 26.46 0.55
C GLU A 265 -22.00 26.95 1.22
N ASP A 266 -20.98 27.22 0.40
CA ASP A 266 -19.68 27.76 0.80
C ASP A 266 -18.84 26.87 1.73
N LYS A 267 -19.12 25.57 1.71
CA LYS A 267 -18.44 24.57 2.55
C LYS A 267 -17.68 23.51 1.77
N ASP A 268 -17.56 23.68 0.45
CA ASP A 268 -16.73 22.82 -0.39
C ASP A 268 -15.25 22.96 0.01
N LEU A 269 -14.70 21.90 0.60
CA LEU A 269 -13.32 21.87 1.09
C LEU A 269 -12.31 21.61 -0.04
N THR A 270 -12.77 20.99 -1.13
CA THR A 270 -11.96 20.66 -2.33
C THR A 270 -11.69 21.86 -3.22
N LYS A 271 -12.35 23.00 -2.95
CA LYS A 271 -12.21 24.23 -3.73
C LYS A 271 -12.03 25.45 -2.84
N GLU A 272 -11.08 26.29 -3.18
CA GLU A 272 -10.95 27.63 -2.62
C GLU A 272 -11.61 28.67 -3.54
N PHE A 273 -12.33 29.63 -2.96
CA PHE A 273 -13.07 30.62 -3.73
C PHE A 273 -12.43 32.01 -3.65
N GLU A 274 -11.88 32.47 -4.77
CA GLU A 274 -11.31 33.80 -4.90
C GLU A 274 -12.38 34.80 -5.37
N ILE A 275 -12.65 35.84 -4.59
CA ILE A 275 -13.62 36.90 -4.95
C ILE A 275 -12.89 38.05 -5.63
N LYS A 276 -12.94 38.10 -6.96
CA LYS A 276 -12.38 39.20 -7.76
C LYS A 276 -13.44 40.26 -8.06
N LYS A 277 -13.13 41.52 -7.74
CA LYS A 277 -13.93 42.69 -8.16
C LYS A 277 -13.67 42.97 -9.63
N GLN A 278 -14.62 42.60 -10.50
CA GLN A 278 -14.55 42.90 -11.92
C GLN A 278 -15.33 44.20 -12.21
N ARG A 279 -14.62 45.22 -12.69
CA ARG A 279 -15.24 46.48 -13.16
C ARG A 279 -15.42 46.42 -14.67
N ASN A 280 -16.66 46.57 -15.13
CA ASN A 280 -16.93 46.65 -16.56
C ASN A 280 -16.39 47.99 -17.10
N LYS A 281 -15.44 47.93 -18.04
CA LYS A 281 -14.76 49.11 -18.60
C LYS A 281 -15.71 50.09 -19.30
N ASN A 282 -16.84 49.62 -19.83
CA ASN A 282 -17.78 50.45 -20.57
C ASN A 282 -18.92 51.02 -19.71
N THR A 283 -19.41 50.25 -18.73
CA THR A 283 -20.57 50.66 -17.90
C THR A 283 -20.19 51.14 -16.52
N ASN A 284 -18.90 51.10 -16.15
CA ASN A 284 -18.38 51.43 -14.81
C ASN A 284 -19.03 50.68 -13.64
N ARG A 285 -19.91 49.70 -13.90
CA ARG A 285 -20.51 48.84 -12.87
C ARG A 285 -19.48 47.81 -12.41
N THR A 286 -19.39 47.63 -11.10
CA THR A 286 -18.52 46.64 -10.47
C THR A 286 -19.37 45.42 -10.10
N ARG A 287 -18.96 44.23 -10.55
CA ARG A 287 -19.53 42.94 -10.16
C ARG A 287 -18.47 42.17 -9.38
N LEU A 288 -18.88 41.52 -8.29
CA LEU A 288 -18.05 40.54 -7.60
C LEU A 288 -18.18 39.22 -8.37
N VAL A 289 -17.06 38.71 -8.88
CA VAL A 289 -16.97 37.39 -9.53
C VAL A 289 -16.24 36.47 -8.58
N ARG A 290 -16.92 35.40 -8.15
CA ARG A 290 -16.34 34.34 -7.33
C ARG A 290 -15.83 33.26 -8.26
N LYS A 291 -14.52 33.01 -8.26
CA LYS A 291 -13.89 31.95 -9.06
C LYS A 291 -13.40 30.86 -8.11
N ALA A 292 -13.82 29.62 -8.36
CA ALA A 292 -13.35 28.46 -7.61
C ALA A 292 -12.02 27.97 -8.20
N HIS A 293 -11.09 27.60 -7.34
CA HIS A 293 -9.80 27.00 -7.66
C HIS A 293 -9.71 25.66 -6.90
N PRO A 294 -9.36 24.54 -7.57
CA PRO A 294 -9.10 23.28 -6.88
C PRO A 294 -8.03 23.44 -5.80
N THR A 295 -8.16 22.72 -4.70
CA THR A 295 -7.24 22.81 -3.57
C THR A 295 -7.05 21.43 -2.95
N GLU A 296 -5.87 21.20 -2.38
CA GLU A 296 -5.58 19.99 -1.60
C GLU A 296 -6.58 19.84 -0.45
N SER A 297 -7.17 18.66 -0.38
CA SER A 297 -8.15 18.26 0.61
C SER A 297 -8.24 16.74 0.62
N PHE A 298 -8.35 16.15 1.81
CA PHE A 298 -8.60 14.72 1.98
C PHE A 298 -9.82 14.24 1.16
N PHE A 299 -10.83 15.10 1.02
CA PHE A 299 -12.06 14.74 0.31
C PHE A 299 -11.89 14.59 -1.20
N ASN A 300 -10.74 14.98 -1.77
CA ASN A 300 -10.37 14.63 -3.15
C ASN A 300 -10.25 13.11 -3.33
N PHE A 301 -10.01 12.35 -2.26
CA PHE A 301 -10.04 10.88 -2.26
C PHE A 301 -11.37 10.29 -2.79
N PHE A 302 -12.49 11.01 -2.65
CA PHE A 302 -13.79 10.58 -3.18
C PHE A 302 -14.03 11.03 -4.63
N SER A 303 -13.06 11.70 -5.26
CA SER A 303 -13.02 12.05 -6.68
C SER A 303 -11.72 11.52 -7.28
N PRO A 304 -11.56 10.18 -7.36
CA PRO A 304 -10.31 9.57 -7.76
C PRO A 304 -9.92 9.99 -9.19
N PRO A 305 -8.62 9.98 -9.51
CA PRO A 305 -8.17 10.13 -10.88
C PRO A 305 -8.75 9.02 -11.77
N ILE A 306 -8.99 9.32 -13.04
CA ILE A 306 -9.56 8.37 -14.00
C ILE A 306 -8.43 7.91 -14.90
N PRO A 307 -8.18 6.59 -15.03
CA PRO A 307 -7.22 6.07 -16.00
C PRO A 307 -7.59 6.57 -17.41
N PRO A 308 -6.64 7.11 -18.18
CA PRO A 308 -6.92 7.59 -19.52
C PRO A 308 -7.34 6.42 -20.41
N GLU A 309 -8.34 6.62 -21.27
CA GLU A 309 -8.62 5.65 -22.33
C GLU A 309 -7.43 5.61 -23.31
N GLU A 310 -7.15 4.45 -23.94
CA GLU A 310 -5.97 4.29 -24.82
C GLU A 310 -5.83 5.43 -25.85
N ASP A 311 -6.94 5.84 -26.46
CA ASP A 311 -6.97 6.92 -27.46
C ASP A 311 -6.65 8.31 -26.85
N ALA A 312 -6.97 8.53 -25.58
CA ALA A 312 -6.71 9.78 -24.87
C ALA A 312 -5.30 9.81 -24.25
N ALA A 313 -4.73 8.64 -23.93
CA ALA A 313 -3.36 8.53 -23.46
C ALA A 313 -2.35 8.97 -24.54
N GLU A 314 -2.64 8.71 -25.82
CA GLU A 314 -1.81 9.16 -26.95
C GLU A 314 -1.80 10.69 -27.14
N GLU A 315 -2.78 11.42 -26.58
CA GLU A 315 -2.87 12.89 -26.67
C GLU A 315 -2.19 13.62 -25.50
N LEU A 316 -1.89 12.91 -24.41
CA LEU A 316 -1.18 13.45 -23.25
C LEU A 316 0.34 13.38 -23.50
N ASP A 317 1.09 14.33 -22.93
CA ASP A 317 2.54 14.20 -22.93
C ASP A 317 3.00 13.20 -21.84
N GLU A 318 4.24 12.74 -21.95
CA GLU A 318 4.80 11.74 -21.03
C GLU A 318 4.77 12.25 -19.57
N GLU A 319 4.98 13.55 -19.35
CA GLU A 319 4.98 14.17 -18.01
C GLU A 319 3.58 14.17 -17.38
N ASP A 320 2.53 14.53 -18.14
CA ASP A 320 1.15 14.49 -17.68
C ASP A 320 0.67 13.05 -17.40
N LEU A 321 1.16 12.06 -18.16
CA LEU A 321 0.85 10.64 -17.93
C LEU A 321 1.53 10.12 -16.66
N ASP A 322 2.82 10.40 -16.48
CA ASP A 322 3.57 10.01 -15.28
C ASP A 322 2.93 10.61 -14.02
N GLU A 323 2.57 11.91 -14.05
CA GLU A 323 1.86 12.56 -12.95
C GLU A 323 0.48 11.95 -12.64
N LEU A 324 -0.22 11.43 -13.65
CA LEU A 324 -1.53 10.81 -13.48
C LEU A 324 -1.38 9.41 -12.87
N ASP A 325 -0.39 8.65 -13.33
CA ASP A 325 -0.08 7.32 -12.80
C ASP A 325 0.37 7.41 -11.34
N GLU A 326 1.22 8.37 -10.97
CA GLU A 326 1.61 8.61 -9.57
C GLU A 326 0.38 8.91 -8.67
N LYS A 327 -0.56 9.71 -9.17
CA LYS A 327 -1.81 10.03 -8.44
C LYS A 327 -2.72 8.81 -8.30
N LEU A 328 -2.78 7.94 -9.31
CA LEU A 328 -3.56 6.69 -9.26
C LEU A 328 -2.94 5.69 -8.27
N GLU A 329 -1.62 5.51 -8.33
CA GLU A 329 -0.90 4.61 -7.42
C GLU A 329 -1.06 5.05 -5.97
N MET A 330 -0.90 6.34 -5.68
CA MET A 330 -1.15 6.90 -4.36
C MET A 330 -2.60 6.68 -3.90
N ASP A 331 -3.60 6.85 -4.77
CA ASP A 331 -5.00 6.60 -4.42
C ASP A 331 -5.29 5.12 -4.07
N TYR A 332 -4.65 4.19 -4.79
CA TYR A 332 -4.74 2.76 -4.51
C TYR A 332 -4.03 2.38 -3.21
N GLN A 333 -2.83 2.92 -2.99
CA GLN A 333 -2.06 2.68 -1.77
C GLN A 333 -2.82 3.14 -0.53
N ILE A 334 -3.40 4.35 -0.56
CA ILE A 334 -4.23 4.85 0.54
C ILE A 334 -5.48 3.98 0.74
N GLY A 335 -6.08 3.48 -0.34
CA GLY A 335 -7.19 2.52 -0.27
C GLY A 335 -6.82 1.23 0.46
N GLU A 336 -5.64 0.67 0.15
CA GLU A 336 -5.10 -0.52 0.80
C GLU A 336 -4.72 -0.26 2.25
N ASP A 337 -4.05 0.85 2.56
CA ASP A 337 -3.70 1.21 3.94
C ASP A 337 -4.96 1.32 4.82
N ILE A 338 -6.05 1.91 4.30
CA ILE A 338 -7.31 1.96 5.04
C ILE A 338 -7.89 0.55 5.24
N LYS A 339 -7.84 -0.31 4.22
CA LYS A 339 -8.38 -1.68 4.22
C LYS A 339 -7.60 -2.63 5.13
N GLU A 340 -6.28 -2.68 4.99
CA GLU A 340 -5.40 -3.67 5.64
C GLU A 340 -4.85 -3.19 6.99
N LYS A 341 -4.67 -1.87 7.16
CA LYS A 341 -4.05 -1.32 8.37
C LYS A 341 -5.05 -0.57 9.25
N ILE A 342 -5.66 0.51 8.75
CA ILE A 342 -6.51 1.39 9.57
C ILE A 342 -7.74 0.65 10.10
N ILE A 343 -8.52 -0.03 9.25
CA ILE A 343 -9.75 -0.70 9.68
C ILE A 343 -9.45 -1.83 10.68
N PRO A 344 -8.47 -2.73 10.45
CA PRO A 344 -8.17 -3.82 11.38
C PRO A 344 -7.52 -3.35 12.68
N ARG A 345 -6.65 -2.32 12.62
CA ARG A 345 -5.82 -1.85 13.74
C ARG A 345 -6.15 -0.42 14.20
N ALA A 346 -7.40 0.03 14.01
CA ALA A 346 -7.82 1.40 14.32
C ALA A 346 -7.48 1.88 15.73
N VAL A 347 -7.50 0.98 16.73
CA VAL A 347 -7.15 1.32 18.12
C VAL A 347 -5.66 1.61 18.25
N ASP A 348 -4.79 0.84 17.59
CA ASP A 348 -3.35 1.03 17.63
C ASP A 348 -2.94 2.34 16.93
N TYR A 349 -3.61 2.69 15.82
CA TYR A 349 -3.44 4.01 15.20
C TYR A 349 -3.99 5.12 16.10
N PHE A 350 -5.14 4.94 16.75
CA PHE A 350 -5.69 5.95 17.67
C PHE A 350 -4.77 6.22 18.86
N THR A 351 -4.16 5.18 19.44
CA THR A 351 -3.22 5.34 20.57
C THR A 351 -1.82 5.79 20.13
N GLY A 352 -1.51 5.72 18.84
CA GLY A 352 -0.18 6.02 18.28
C GLY A 352 0.79 4.84 18.32
N LYS A 353 0.38 3.69 18.89
CA LYS A 353 1.22 2.49 18.95
C LYS A 353 1.57 1.93 17.57
N ALA A 354 0.71 2.14 16.58
CA ALA A 354 0.99 1.69 15.21
C ALA A 354 2.26 2.34 14.64
N LEU A 355 2.54 3.61 14.99
CA LEU A 355 3.75 4.31 14.55
C LEU A 355 5.02 3.64 15.09
N GLU A 356 5.01 3.23 16.36
CA GLU A 356 6.14 2.52 16.97
C GLU A 356 6.39 1.16 16.31
N LEU A 357 5.37 0.52 15.74
CA LEU A 357 5.52 -0.76 15.04
C LEU A 357 6.00 -0.57 13.60
N GLU A 358 5.55 0.49 12.92
CA GLU A 358 6.00 0.83 11.56
C GLU A 358 7.47 1.29 11.56
N ASP A 359 7.90 2.07 12.57
CA ASP A 359 9.31 2.52 12.68
C ASP A 359 10.29 1.37 12.97
N LEU A 360 9.83 0.27 13.60
CA LEU A 360 10.67 -0.89 13.90
C LEU A 360 10.97 -1.77 12.68
N ASP A 361 10.15 -1.69 11.63
CA ASP A 361 10.39 -2.43 10.38
C ASP A 361 11.50 -1.76 9.52
N ASP A 362 11.79 -0.47 9.71
CA ASP A 362 12.87 0.25 8.99
C ASP A 362 14.27 0.04 9.62
N ASP A 363 14.35 -0.36 10.89
CA ASP A 363 15.63 -0.58 11.60
C ASP A 363 16.18 -2.03 11.46
N GLU A 364 15.45 -2.95 10.81
CA GLU A 364 15.89 -4.36 10.64
C GLU A 364 16.79 -4.59 9.40
N ASP A 365 17.00 -3.56 8.55
CA ASP A 365 17.82 -3.63 7.33
C ASP A 365 19.26 -3.10 7.50
N ASP A 366 19.66 -2.57 8.67
CA ASP A 366 21.03 -2.08 8.93
C ASP A 366 21.90 -3.13 9.63
N TYR A 367 21.92 -4.36 9.08
CA TYR A 367 23.07 -5.24 9.33
C TYR A 367 24.24 -4.74 8.48
N ASP A 368 24.93 -3.74 9.03
CA ASP A 368 26.26 -3.27 8.65
C ASP A 368 27.15 -4.51 8.40
N LEU A 369 27.35 -4.87 7.13
CA LEU A 369 28.33 -5.86 6.69
C LEU A 369 29.73 -5.24 6.78
N ASP A 370 30.13 -4.84 7.97
CA ASP A 370 31.52 -4.64 8.34
C ASP A 370 32.03 -5.98 8.88
N ASP A 371 32.48 -6.85 7.98
CA ASP A 371 33.60 -7.74 8.33
C ASP A 371 34.63 -7.73 7.20
N ASP A 372 35.82 -7.41 7.66
CA ASP A 372 37.05 -7.03 6.98
C ASP A 372 37.73 -8.26 6.33
N ASP A 373 38.82 -7.98 5.61
CA ASP A 373 39.86 -8.93 5.18
C ASP A 373 39.57 -9.86 3.97
N ASP A 374 40.05 -9.43 2.80
CA ASP A 374 41.28 -10.06 2.30
C ASP A 374 41.98 -9.18 1.25
N ALA A 375 43.00 -8.48 1.74
CA ALA A 375 44.02 -7.85 0.95
C ALA A 375 44.83 -8.89 0.17
N PHE A 376 44.74 -8.88 -1.15
CA PHE A 376 45.77 -9.42 -2.02
C PHE A 376 46.27 -8.31 -2.95
N GLU A 377 47.31 -7.63 -2.48
CA GLU A 377 48.32 -7.01 -3.33
C GLU A 377 48.89 -8.07 -4.26
N ASP A 378 48.89 -7.80 -5.56
CA ASP A 378 50.00 -8.24 -6.41
C ASP A 378 50.34 -7.11 -7.40
N GLU A 379 51.57 -6.63 -7.23
CA GLU A 379 52.24 -5.61 -8.04
C GLU A 379 52.71 -6.18 -9.39
N ASP A 380 53.20 -5.26 -10.23
CA ASP A 380 54.00 -5.41 -11.46
C ASP A 380 53.24 -5.47 -12.80
N SER A 381 53.60 -4.75 -13.87
CA SER A 381 54.60 -3.69 -14.10
C SER A 381 54.42 -3.16 -15.54
N GLU A 382 54.42 -1.82 -15.68
CA GLU A 382 54.90 -0.95 -16.78
C GLU A 382 54.60 -1.22 -18.28
N SER A 383 54.03 -0.20 -18.96
CA SER A 383 54.79 0.54 -19.98
C SER A 383 54.20 1.95 -20.24
N GLU A 384 55.11 2.92 -20.22
CA GLU A 384 54.91 4.36 -20.44
C GLU A 384 54.57 4.68 -21.91
N ASP A 385 53.77 5.72 -22.15
CA ASP A 385 54.16 6.74 -23.15
C ASP A 385 53.46 8.10 -22.89
N ASP A 386 54.28 9.00 -22.34
CA ASP A 386 54.41 10.44 -22.51
C ASP A 386 53.19 11.40 -22.64
N LEU A 387 53.11 12.30 -21.65
CA LEU A 387 52.33 13.54 -21.60
C LEU A 387 52.96 14.62 -22.52
N PRO A 388 52.26 15.72 -22.94
CA PRO A 388 52.04 16.84 -22.01
C PRO A 388 50.75 17.66 -22.19
N ALA A 389 50.31 18.15 -21.04
CA ALA A 389 49.29 19.17 -20.85
C ALA A 389 49.51 20.46 -21.65
N ARG A 390 48.42 21.12 -22.06
CA ARG A 390 48.38 22.59 -22.19
C ARG A 390 46.97 23.20 -22.15
N ARG A 391 46.75 23.94 -21.04
CA ARG A 391 46.21 25.32 -20.92
C ARG A 391 44.72 25.60 -21.20
N ARG A 392 44.05 25.96 -20.10
CA ARG A 392 42.94 26.92 -20.01
C ARG A 392 43.30 28.31 -20.58
N ALA A 393 42.38 28.92 -21.33
CA ALA A 393 42.16 30.38 -21.46
C ALA A 393 40.76 30.67 -22.09
N PRO A 394 40.19 31.89 -21.96
CA PRO A 394 38.77 32.14 -21.61
C PRO A 394 37.82 32.45 -22.80
N PRO A 395 36.49 32.52 -22.55
CA PRO A 395 35.52 32.94 -23.57
C PRO A 395 35.59 34.46 -23.82
N LYS A 396 35.54 34.82 -25.10
CA LYS A 396 35.57 36.18 -25.62
C LYS A 396 34.14 36.71 -25.67
N GLY A 397 33.90 37.80 -24.94
CA GLY A 397 32.62 38.48 -24.90
C GLY A 397 32.17 39.07 -26.23
N ARG A 398 30.85 39.21 -26.35
CA ARG A 398 30.21 40.14 -27.26
C ARG A 398 28.99 40.70 -26.56
N GLY A 399 29.15 41.93 -26.07
CA GLY A 399 28.09 42.71 -25.46
C GLY A 399 27.03 43.14 -26.48
N GLY A 400 25.87 43.50 -25.95
CA GLY A 400 24.74 44.01 -26.71
C GLY A 400 23.51 44.19 -25.82
N SER A 401 23.64 45.04 -24.81
CA SER A 401 22.58 45.58 -23.96
C SER A 401 21.51 46.30 -24.79
N ASN A 402 20.23 46.16 -24.42
CA ASN A 402 19.53 47.27 -23.78
C ASN A 402 18.17 46.87 -23.18
N ALA A 403 18.07 47.15 -21.88
CA ALA A 403 16.83 47.23 -21.13
C ALA A 403 16.25 48.65 -21.19
N SER A 404 14.94 48.70 -20.96
CA SER A 404 14.06 49.83 -20.74
C SER A 404 14.63 51.01 -19.93
N SER A 405 14.20 52.23 -20.26
CA SER A 405 13.51 53.10 -19.29
C SER A 405 13.05 54.43 -19.90
N ASN A 406 11.82 54.78 -19.52
CA ASN A 406 11.14 56.07 -19.68
C ASN A 406 11.98 57.25 -19.18
N ALA A 407 11.89 58.38 -19.89
CA ALA A 407 11.74 59.70 -19.28
C ALA A 407 11.10 60.68 -20.28
N ASN A 408 10.29 61.56 -19.73
CA ASN A 408 9.23 62.38 -20.33
C ASN A 408 9.69 63.83 -20.57
N ALA A 409 8.85 64.60 -21.27
CA ALA A 409 8.85 66.07 -21.47
C ALA A 409 9.93 66.62 -22.43
N GLU A 410 9.69 67.59 -23.32
CA GLU A 410 8.73 68.68 -23.29
C GLU A 410 8.57 69.32 -24.70
N GLU A 411 7.52 70.10 -24.86
CA GLU A 411 7.01 70.78 -26.07
C GLU A 411 7.98 71.74 -26.79
N CYS A 412 7.86 71.87 -28.14
CA CYS A 412 7.57 73.17 -28.80
C CYS A 412 7.46 73.12 -30.34
N LYS A 413 6.24 73.45 -30.82
CA LYS A 413 5.88 74.39 -31.91
C LYS A 413 6.58 74.41 -33.29
N GLN A 414 5.69 74.37 -34.30
CA GLN A 414 5.62 75.21 -35.52
C GLN A 414 6.73 75.07 -36.57
N GLN A 415 6.41 74.51 -37.74
CA GLN A 415 5.81 75.22 -38.88
C GLN A 415 5.23 74.21 -39.88
#